data_AF-T0YKE8-F1
#
_entry.id   AF-T0YKE8-F1
#
_cell.length_a   1.000
_cell.length_b   1.000
_cell.length_c   1.000
_cell.angle_alpha   90.00
_cell.angle_beta   90.00
_cell.angle_gamma   90.00
#
_symmetry.space_group_name_H-M   'P 1'
#
loop_
_entity.id
_entity.type
_entity.pdbx_description
1 polymer ?
#
loop_
_entity_poly.entity_id
_entity_poly.type
_entity_poly.pdbx_seq_one_letter_code
_entity_poly.pdbx_strand_id
1 'polypeptide(L)'
;ALAFEVRRTDIASLERPDTRIMLILANPELAFRMSFLPNDGVGLARMEFIITEYIKAHPMALLHPERVSGIAERRALAELTRGYAHGADFFIERLSEGIGTIAAAFYPKPVIVRMSDFKSNEYAGLLGGQGFESQEANPMLGLRGASRYTHPAYAEGFALECAAMKRAREELGLTNIKLMIPFCRRIEEARAVVTRMRELGLARGENGLEIYVMCEIPNNVLL
;
A
#
# COMPACT_ATOMS: atom_id res chain seq x y z
N ALA A 1 44.51 -14.31 -10.60
CA ALA A 1 43.27 -14.18 -9.80
C ALA A 1 43.66 -13.69 -8.41
N LEU A 2 42.89 -12.78 -7.81
CA LEU A 2 43.13 -12.31 -6.43
C LEU A 2 42.74 -13.41 -5.44
N ALA A 3 43.54 -13.60 -4.39
CA ALA A 3 43.19 -14.50 -3.30
C ALA A 3 42.02 -13.90 -2.49
N PHE A 4 41.00 -14.70 -2.20
CA PHE A 4 39.88 -14.31 -1.35
C PHE A 4 39.55 -15.42 -0.35
N GLU A 5 38.98 -15.01 0.78
CA GLU A 5 38.47 -15.89 1.85
C GLU A 5 36.95 -15.75 1.89
N VAL A 6 36.22 -16.88 1.93
CA VAL A 6 34.76 -16.89 2.12
C VAL A 6 34.44 -17.43 3.50
N ARG A 7 33.81 -16.61 4.34
CA ARG A 7 33.24 -17.04 5.62
C ARG A 7 31.75 -17.28 5.45
N ARG A 8 31.29 -18.47 5.87
CA ARG A 8 29.87 -18.82 5.92
C ARG A 8 29.44 -18.92 7.39
N THR A 9 28.35 -18.27 7.74
CA THR A 9 27.77 -18.31 9.09
C THR A 9 26.38 -18.91 8.99
N ASP A 10 26.13 -19.97 9.76
CA ASP A 10 24.77 -20.48 9.92
C ASP A 10 24.00 -19.56 10.86
N ILE A 11 22.88 -19.04 10.36
CA ILE A 11 22.00 -18.12 11.09
C ILE A 11 20.78 -18.83 11.69
N ALA A 12 20.60 -20.13 11.43
CA ALA A 12 19.48 -20.91 11.94
C ALA A 12 19.54 -21.14 13.45
N SER A 13 20.76 -21.21 14.01
CA SER A 13 21.00 -21.45 15.45
C SER A 13 21.22 -20.16 16.25
N LEU A 14 20.97 -18.98 15.68
CA LEU A 14 21.09 -17.72 16.41
C LEU A 14 19.98 -17.63 17.47
N GLU A 15 20.38 -17.29 18.70
CA GLU A 15 19.43 -17.00 19.76
C GLU A 15 18.52 -15.84 19.35
N ARG A 16 17.21 -16.04 19.56
CA ARG A 16 16.18 -15.09 19.18
C ARG A 16 15.97 -14.10 20.34
N PRO A 17 15.93 -12.79 20.10
CA PRO A 17 15.62 -11.83 21.15
C PRO A 17 14.14 -11.92 21.58
N ASP A 18 13.82 -11.38 22.76
CA ASP A 18 12.44 -11.25 23.26
C ASP A 18 11.56 -10.37 22.35
N THR A 19 12.18 -9.39 21.69
CA THR A 19 11.50 -8.49 20.75
C THR A 19 11.36 -9.14 19.38
N ARG A 20 10.16 -9.09 18.81
CA ARG A 20 9.92 -9.58 17.45
C ARG A 20 10.73 -8.79 16.42
N ILE A 21 11.50 -9.49 15.61
CA ILE A 21 12.25 -8.94 14.47
C ILE A 21 11.37 -9.04 13.23
N MET A 22 10.76 -7.92 12.84
CA MET A 22 9.95 -7.83 11.63
C MET A 22 10.66 -7.06 10.52
N LEU A 23 10.34 -7.38 9.27
CA LEU A 23 10.96 -6.74 8.11
C LEU A 23 10.17 -5.52 7.63
N ILE A 24 10.87 -4.61 6.95
CA ILE A 24 10.29 -3.53 6.15
C ILE A 24 10.48 -3.91 4.69
N LEU A 25 9.38 -4.05 3.94
CA LEU A 25 9.41 -4.46 2.53
C LEU A 25 8.52 -3.55 1.68
N ALA A 26 8.86 -3.48 0.39
CA ALA A 26 8.09 -2.71 -0.59
C ALA A 26 8.05 -3.44 -1.94
N ASN A 27 9.19 -4.02 -2.35
CA ASN A 27 9.29 -4.79 -3.60
C ASN A 27 8.82 -6.25 -3.38
N PRO A 28 7.73 -6.69 -4.03
CA PRO A 28 7.27 -8.09 -3.97
C PRO A 28 8.29 -9.12 -4.45
N GLU A 29 9.16 -8.78 -5.40
CA GLU A 29 10.15 -9.72 -5.96
C GLU A 29 11.19 -10.18 -4.93
N LEU A 30 11.42 -9.37 -3.89
CA LEU A 30 12.35 -9.72 -2.81
C LEU A 30 11.69 -10.56 -1.73
N ALA A 31 10.35 -10.66 -1.69
CA ALA A 31 9.62 -11.20 -0.56
C ALA A 31 10.01 -12.65 -0.23
N PHE A 32 10.02 -13.55 -1.23
CA PHE A 32 10.41 -14.95 -1.02
C PHE A 32 11.86 -15.12 -0.61
N ARG A 33 12.78 -14.30 -1.14
CA ARG A 33 14.19 -14.36 -0.72
C ARG A 33 14.34 -13.93 0.74
N MET A 34 13.66 -12.85 1.12
CA MET A 34 13.76 -12.27 2.45
C MET A 34 13.05 -13.12 3.51
N SER A 35 12.02 -13.88 3.13
CA SER A 35 11.29 -14.73 4.07
C SER A 35 12.11 -15.90 4.61
N PHE A 36 13.21 -16.29 3.93
CA PHE A 36 14.16 -17.28 4.42
C PHE A 36 15.05 -16.78 5.57
N LEU A 37 15.11 -15.46 5.81
CA LEU A 37 15.81 -14.93 6.98
C LEU A 37 15.00 -15.21 8.26
N PRO A 38 15.64 -15.43 9.42
CA PRO A 38 14.92 -15.50 10.69
C PRO A 38 14.15 -14.20 10.98
N ASN A 39 12.82 -14.23 10.89
CA ASN A 39 11.93 -13.07 11.05
C ASN A 39 10.57 -13.46 11.64
N ASP A 40 9.83 -12.48 12.14
CA ASP A 40 8.48 -12.62 12.71
C ASP A 40 7.37 -12.07 11.79
N GLY A 41 7.67 -11.87 10.50
CA GLY A 41 6.77 -11.27 9.52
C GLY A 41 7.26 -9.93 9.00
N VAL A 42 6.32 -9.15 8.50
CA VAL A 42 6.57 -7.83 7.91
C VAL A 42 5.85 -6.78 8.75
N GLY A 43 6.62 -5.92 9.39
CA GLY A 43 6.10 -4.85 10.27
C GLY A 43 5.65 -3.62 9.48
N LEU A 44 6.16 -3.49 8.25
CA LEU A 44 5.78 -2.42 7.33
C LEU A 44 5.95 -2.88 5.88
N ALA A 45 4.85 -3.22 5.23
CA ALA A 45 4.77 -3.40 3.79
C ALA A 45 4.27 -2.10 3.15
N ARG A 46 5.10 -1.50 2.30
CA ARG A 46 4.81 -0.24 1.58
C ARG A 46 4.25 -0.54 0.20
N MET A 47 3.05 -0.06 -0.09
CA MET A 47 2.39 -0.30 -1.37
C MET A 47 2.81 0.67 -2.48
N GLU A 48 3.52 1.74 -2.16
CA GLU A 48 3.92 2.78 -3.11
C GLU A 48 4.80 2.23 -4.25
N PHE A 49 5.68 1.26 -3.95
CA PHE A 49 6.47 0.58 -4.98
C PHE A 49 5.57 -0.17 -5.97
N ILE A 50 4.50 -0.81 -5.48
CA ILE A 50 3.58 -1.54 -6.35
C ILE A 50 2.83 -0.57 -7.26
N ILE A 51 2.39 0.56 -6.70
CA ILE A 51 1.69 1.60 -7.46
C ILE A 51 2.61 2.23 -8.51
N THR A 52 3.87 2.52 -8.18
CA THR A 52 4.81 3.17 -9.11
C THR A 52 5.34 2.23 -10.19
N GLU A 53 5.64 0.97 -9.87
CA GLU A 53 6.32 0.07 -10.80
C GLU A 53 5.37 -0.86 -11.57
N TYR A 54 4.28 -1.33 -10.96
CA TYR A 54 3.36 -2.27 -11.62
C TYR A 54 2.08 -1.58 -12.13
N ILE A 55 1.58 -0.59 -11.39
CA ILE A 55 0.35 0.13 -11.77
C ILE A 55 0.64 1.36 -12.62
N LYS A 56 1.70 2.12 -12.31
CA LYS A 56 2.25 3.27 -13.06
C LYS A 56 1.32 4.49 -13.27
N ALA A 57 0.03 4.35 -13.01
CA ALA A 57 -0.99 5.34 -13.27
C ALA A 57 -1.68 5.83 -12.00
N HIS A 58 -2.13 7.09 -12.06
CA HIS A 58 -2.89 7.68 -10.98
C HIS A 58 -4.26 6.97 -10.84
N PRO A 59 -4.70 6.57 -9.62
CA PRO A 59 -5.95 5.83 -9.44
C PRO A 59 -7.18 6.56 -10.01
N MET A 60 -7.26 7.87 -9.81
CA MET A 60 -8.35 8.68 -10.37
C MET A 60 -8.28 8.81 -11.88
N ALA A 61 -7.10 8.69 -12.50
CA ALA A 61 -6.95 8.69 -13.95
C ALA A 61 -7.40 7.35 -14.57
N LEU A 62 -7.25 6.25 -13.84
CA LEU A 62 -7.78 4.95 -14.22
C LEU A 62 -9.32 4.89 -14.11
N LEU A 63 -9.89 5.60 -13.14
CA LEU A 63 -11.35 5.73 -12.97
C LEU A 63 -11.98 6.72 -13.96
N HIS A 64 -11.29 7.81 -14.24
CA HIS A 64 -11.78 8.91 -15.07
C HIS A 64 -10.81 9.27 -16.20
N PRO A 65 -10.55 8.35 -17.15
CA PRO A 65 -9.64 8.61 -18.26
C PRO A 65 -10.10 9.80 -19.12
N GLU A 66 -11.39 10.12 -19.14
CA GLU A 66 -11.98 11.28 -19.82
C GLU A 66 -11.56 12.63 -19.21
N ARG A 67 -11.18 12.66 -17.93
CA ARG A 67 -10.71 13.88 -17.23
C ARG A 67 -9.22 14.15 -17.43
N VAL A 68 -8.47 13.20 -17.99
CA VAL A 68 -7.05 13.37 -18.32
C VAL A 68 -6.95 14.20 -19.60
N SER A 69 -6.25 15.34 -19.57
CA SER A 69 -6.22 16.30 -20.70
C SER A 69 -5.35 15.85 -21.88
N GLY A 70 -4.23 15.16 -21.62
CA GLY A 70 -3.28 14.73 -22.64
C GLY A 70 -3.78 13.56 -23.49
N ILE A 71 -3.86 13.75 -24.82
CA ILE A 71 -4.20 12.66 -25.77
C ILE A 71 -3.21 11.50 -25.65
N ALA A 72 -1.92 11.81 -25.54
CA ALA A 72 -0.87 10.82 -25.38
C ALA A 72 -1.01 10.04 -24.06
N GLU A 73 -1.34 10.72 -22.96
CA GLU A 73 -1.55 10.08 -21.66
C GLU A 73 -2.80 9.19 -21.67
N ARG A 74 -3.91 9.65 -22.26
CA ARG A 74 -5.12 8.81 -22.43
C ARG A 74 -4.84 7.55 -23.23
N ARG A 75 -4.04 7.66 -24.31
CA ARG A 75 -3.62 6.50 -25.10
C ARG A 75 -2.73 5.56 -24.29
N ALA A 76 -1.80 6.10 -23.50
CA ALA A 76 -0.93 5.31 -22.63
C ALA A 76 -1.73 4.59 -21.53
N LEU A 77 -2.75 5.24 -20.94
CA LEU A 77 -3.67 4.62 -19.99
C LEU A 77 -4.43 3.46 -20.63
N ALA A 78 -4.98 3.65 -21.84
CA ALA A 78 -5.69 2.61 -22.56
C ALA A 78 -4.80 1.41 -22.94
N GLU A 79 -3.53 1.64 -23.26
CA GLU A 79 -2.57 0.55 -23.51
C GLU A 79 -2.20 -0.16 -22.21
N LEU A 80 -2.01 0.58 -21.12
CA LEU A 80 -1.65 0.05 -19.80
C LEU A 80 -2.75 -0.85 -19.24
N THR A 81 -4.01 -0.49 -19.44
CA THR A 81 -5.19 -1.27 -19.02
C THR A 81 -5.70 -2.21 -20.10
N ARG A 82 -4.92 -2.46 -21.16
CA ARG A 82 -5.32 -3.35 -22.25
C ARG A 82 -5.61 -4.75 -21.72
N GLY A 83 -6.81 -5.25 -22.01
CA GLY A 83 -7.30 -6.56 -21.53
C GLY A 83 -8.19 -6.48 -20.29
N TYR A 84 -8.34 -5.30 -19.68
CA TYR A 84 -9.29 -5.05 -18.60
C TYR A 84 -10.54 -4.33 -19.13
N ALA A 85 -11.70 -4.66 -18.58
CA ALA A 85 -12.95 -3.97 -18.90
C ALA A 85 -12.93 -2.54 -18.35
N HIS A 86 -12.43 -2.37 -17.11
CA HIS A 86 -12.33 -1.09 -16.44
C HIS A 86 -10.93 -0.88 -15.84
N GLY A 87 -10.47 0.36 -15.78
CA GLY A 87 -9.19 0.70 -15.15
C GLY A 87 -9.17 0.40 -13.65
N ALA A 88 -10.34 0.39 -12.99
CA ALA A 88 -10.52 -0.06 -11.63
C ALA A 88 -10.07 -1.52 -11.43
N ASP A 89 -10.47 -2.41 -12.35
CA ASP A 89 -10.15 -3.85 -12.26
C ASP A 89 -8.64 -4.07 -12.36
N PHE A 90 -7.99 -3.35 -13.28
CA PHE A 90 -6.53 -3.35 -13.42
C PHE A 90 -5.84 -2.93 -12.11
N PHE A 91 -6.28 -1.83 -11.50
CA PHE A 91 -5.69 -1.34 -10.24
C PHE A 91 -5.87 -2.37 -9.11
N ILE A 92 -7.09 -2.86 -8.92
CA ILE A 92 -7.45 -3.79 -7.85
C ILE A 92 -6.65 -5.08 -7.99
N GLU A 93 -6.60 -5.64 -9.19
CA GLU A 93 -5.87 -6.87 -9.47
C GLU A 93 -4.37 -6.71 -9.21
N ARG A 94 -3.72 -5.71 -9.82
CA ARG A 94 -2.27 -5.52 -9.70
C ARG A 94 -1.84 -5.21 -8.27
N LEU A 95 -2.62 -4.40 -7.56
CA LEU A 95 -2.30 -4.06 -6.18
C LEU A 95 -2.44 -5.28 -5.26
N SER A 96 -3.53 -6.03 -5.41
CA SER A 96 -3.77 -7.24 -4.61
C SER A 96 -2.78 -8.36 -4.93
N GLU A 97 -2.31 -8.50 -6.17
CA GLU A 97 -1.23 -9.43 -6.54
C GLU A 97 0.10 -9.05 -5.89
N GLY A 98 0.48 -7.77 -5.94
CA GLY A 98 1.73 -7.30 -5.35
C GLY A 98 1.76 -7.48 -3.82
N ILE A 99 0.68 -7.06 -3.14
CA ILE A 99 0.54 -7.25 -1.69
C ILE A 99 0.37 -8.73 -1.34
N GLY A 100 -0.39 -9.48 -2.14
CA GLY A 100 -0.61 -10.90 -1.96
C GLY A 100 0.69 -11.70 -2.06
N THR A 101 1.59 -11.33 -2.98
CA THR A 101 2.93 -11.92 -3.11
C THR A 101 3.75 -11.74 -1.83
N ILE A 102 3.74 -10.53 -1.25
CA ILE A 102 4.42 -10.27 0.03
C ILE A 102 3.76 -11.09 1.14
N ALA A 103 2.44 -11.06 1.26
CA ALA A 103 1.73 -11.77 2.32
C ALA A 103 1.90 -13.30 2.25
N ALA A 104 1.90 -13.86 1.05
CA ALA A 104 2.11 -15.29 0.81
C ALA A 104 3.53 -15.74 1.20
N ALA A 105 4.55 -14.95 0.86
CA ALA A 105 5.94 -15.27 1.20
C ALA A 105 6.20 -15.39 2.71
N PHE A 106 5.39 -14.73 3.53
CA PHE A 106 5.50 -14.72 4.99
C PHE A 106 4.40 -15.50 5.70
N TYR A 107 3.46 -16.13 4.99
CA TYR A 107 2.34 -16.82 5.60
C TYR A 107 2.80 -17.95 6.54
N PRO A 108 2.23 -18.11 7.76
CA PRO A 108 1.12 -17.35 8.35
C PRO A 108 1.55 -16.13 9.20
N LYS A 109 2.82 -15.72 9.16
CA LYS A 109 3.33 -14.56 9.93
C LYS A 109 2.63 -13.26 9.49
N PRO A 110 2.40 -12.31 10.41
CA PRO A 110 1.70 -11.07 10.11
C PRO A 110 2.44 -10.24 9.05
N VAL A 111 1.66 -9.63 8.15
CA VAL A 111 2.16 -8.65 7.18
C VAL A 111 1.32 -7.39 7.32
N ILE A 112 1.90 -6.36 7.95
CA ILE A 112 1.24 -5.09 8.18
C ILE A 112 1.45 -4.19 6.96
N VAL A 113 0.41 -4.06 6.14
CA VAL A 113 0.38 -3.23 4.93
C VAL A 113 -0.02 -1.82 5.31
N ARG A 114 0.85 -0.86 5.02
CA ARG A 114 0.52 0.56 5.14
C ARG A 114 -0.25 0.99 3.88
N MET A 115 -1.44 1.54 4.09
CA MET A 115 -2.22 2.17 3.03
C MET A 115 -1.43 3.33 2.39
N SER A 116 -1.85 3.81 1.22
CA SER A 116 -1.00 4.70 0.42
C SER A 116 -0.66 6.00 1.15
N ASP A 117 0.62 6.34 1.23
CA ASP A 117 1.11 7.56 1.88
C ASP A 117 1.85 8.47 0.90
N PHE A 118 1.50 8.40 -0.38
CA PHE A 118 1.99 9.34 -1.37
C PHE A 118 1.57 10.78 -1.02
N LYS A 119 2.48 11.69 -1.29
CA LYS A 119 2.23 13.13 -1.33
C LYS A 119 1.60 13.48 -2.68
N SER A 120 0.94 14.64 -2.72
CA SER A 120 0.33 15.18 -3.95
C SER A 120 1.31 15.25 -5.13
N ASN A 121 2.55 15.68 -4.90
CA ASN A 121 3.57 15.75 -5.95
C ASN A 121 4.04 14.38 -6.46
N GLU A 122 4.00 13.34 -5.62
CA GLU A 122 4.33 11.97 -6.03
C GLU A 122 3.18 11.38 -6.85
N TYR A 123 1.93 11.60 -6.44
CA TYR A 123 0.74 11.24 -7.24
C TYR A 123 0.70 11.98 -8.58
N ALA A 124 1.05 13.26 -8.60
CA ALA A 124 1.11 14.07 -9.82
C ALA A 124 2.12 13.54 -10.85
N GLY A 125 3.15 12.84 -10.37
CA GLY A 125 4.17 12.21 -11.21
C GLY A 125 3.73 10.90 -11.88
N LEU A 126 2.62 10.30 -11.46
CA LEU A 126 2.06 9.10 -12.10
C LEU A 126 1.37 9.48 -13.42
N LEU A 127 1.24 8.49 -14.32
CA LEU A 127 0.55 8.68 -15.59
C LEU A 127 -0.88 9.21 -15.37
N GLY A 128 -1.20 10.36 -15.99
CA GLY A 128 -2.48 11.04 -15.86
C GLY A 128 -2.71 11.74 -14.52
N GLY A 129 -1.71 11.82 -13.63
CA GLY A 129 -1.85 12.35 -12.27
C GLY A 129 -1.94 13.88 -12.17
N GLN A 130 -1.28 14.62 -13.06
CA GLN A 130 -1.21 16.09 -12.97
C GLN A 130 -2.59 16.78 -12.93
N GLY A 131 -3.59 16.23 -13.61
CA GLY A 131 -4.95 16.79 -13.65
C GLY A 131 -5.77 16.56 -12.37
N PHE A 132 -5.32 15.68 -11.48
CA PHE A 132 -6.03 15.32 -10.24
C PHE A 132 -5.37 15.89 -8.98
N GLU A 133 -4.12 16.35 -9.08
CA GLU A 133 -3.34 16.83 -7.94
C GLU A 133 -3.13 18.34 -7.99
N SER A 134 -3.59 19.03 -6.95
CA SER A 134 -3.28 20.45 -6.74
C SER A 134 -1.80 20.64 -6.39
N GLN A 135 -1.20 21.73 -6.87
CA GLN A 135 0.14 22.11 -6.43
C GLN A 135 0.10 22.65 -4.99
N GLU A 136 0.87 22.01 -4.11
CA GLU A 136 1.01 22.41 -2.71
C GLU A 136 2.40 22.99 -2.48
N ALA A 137 2.48 24.08 -1.71
CA ALA A 137 3.77 24.66 -1.34
C ALA A 137 4.62 23.69 -0.47
N ASN A 138 3.97 22.86 0.34
CA ASN A 138 4.62 21.89 1.23
C ASN A 138 3.90 20.52 1.20
N PRO A 139 4.18 19.65 0.22
CA PRO A 139 3.51 18.35 0.09
C PRO A 139 3.68 17.43 1.30
N MET A 140 4.75 17.60 2.10
CA MET A 140 4.97 16.86 3.34
C MET A 140 3.85 17.07 4.38
N LEU A 141 3.21 18.24 4.38
CA LEU A 141 2.15 18.63 5.32
C LEU A 141 0.75 18.65 4.68
N GLY A 142 0.69 18.41 3.37
CA GLY A 142 -0.51 18.59 2.53
C GLY A 142 -1.52 17.45 2.57
N LEU A 143 -2.28 17.29 1.49
CA LEU A 143 -3.34 16.29 1.35
C LEU A 143 -2.76 14.87 1.16
N ARG A 144 -2.49 14.19 2.28
CA ARG A 144 -1.96 12.81 2.33
C ARG A 144 -2.51 12.01 3.52
N GLY A 145 -2.24 10.70 3.51
CA GLY A 145 -2.66 9.74 4.54
C GLY A 145 -4.14 9.82 4.87
N ALA A 146 -4.49 9.66 6.14
CA ALA A 146 -5.89 9.58 6.61
C ALA A 146 -6.82 10.66 6.04
N SER A 147 -6.36 11.92 6.03
CA SER A 147 -7.16 13.04 5.52
C SER A 147 -7.53 12.93 4.04
N ARG A 148 -6.68 12.27 3.24
CA ARG A 148 -6.88 12.09 1.80
C ARG A 148 -7.93 11.03 1.50
N TYR A 149 -7.99 9.98 2.32
CA TYR A 149 -8.84 8.79 2.08
C TYR A 149 -10.34 9.08 2.06
N THR A 150 -10.77 10.11 2.79
CA THR A 150 -12.17 10.54 2.82
C THR A 150 -12.39 11.88 2.11
N HIS A 151 -11.36 12.45 1.49
CA HIS A 151 -11.49 13.71 0.77
C HIS A 151 -12.19 13.48 -0.59
N PRO A 152 -13.12 14.35 -1.02
CA PRO A 152 -13.85 14.18 -2.28
C PRO A 152 -12.94 14.02 -3.52
N ALA A 153 -11.74 14.60 -3.49
CA ALA A 153 -10.78 14.48 -4.59
C ALA A 153 -10.18 13.07 -4.76
N TYR A 154 -10.23 12.21 -3.74
CA TYR A 154 -9.54 10.90 -3.75
C TYR A 154 -10.32 9.74 -3.11
N ALA A 155 -11.51 9.97 -2.55
CA ALA A 155 -12.30 8.93 -1.88
C ALA A 155 -12.60 7.70 -2.76
N GLU A 156 -12.70 7.87 -4.08
CA GLU A 156 -12.84 6.76 -5.03
C GLU A 156 -11.52 5.99 -5.22
N GLY A 157 -10.37 6.67 -5.24
CA GLY A 157 -9.05 6.04 -5.25
C GLY A 157 -8.82 5.20 -3.99
N PHE A 158 -9.21 5.70 -2.82
CA PHE A 158 -9.17 4.92 -1.58
C PHE A 158 -10.10 3.69 -1.61
N ALA A 159 -11.24 3.79 -2.30
CA ALA A 159 -12.12 2.64 -2.50
C ALA A 159 -11.44 1.53 -3.31
N LEU A 160 -10.63 1.87 -4.32
CA LEU A 160 -9.84 0.89 -5.07
C LEU A 160 -8.78 0.20 -4.20
N GLU A 161 -8.08 0.96 -3.33
CA GLU A 161 -7.12 0.38 -2.39
C GLU A 161 -7.80 -0.59 -1.42
N CYS A 162 -8.96 -0.21 -0.87
CA CYS A 162 -9.75 -1.09 0.00
C CYS A 162 -10.22 -2.35 -0.72
N ALA A 163 -10.72 -2.22 -1.96
CA ALA A 163 -11.14 -3.36 -2.77
C ALA A 163 -9.97 -4.33 -3.04
N ALA A 164 -8.78 -3.81 -3.33
CA ALA A 164 -7.57 -4.62 -3.49
C ALA A 164 -7.21 -5.37 -2.19
N MET A 165 -7.27 -4.70 -1.03
CA MET A 165 -6.97 -5.36 0.25
C MET A 165 -8.01 -6.41 0.59
N LYS A 166 -9.29 -6.14 0.31
CA LYS A 166 -10.37 -7.11 0.48
C LYS A 166 -10.16 -8.34 -0.40
N ARG A 167 -9.89 -8.16 -1.70
CA ARG A 167 -9.55 -9.25 -2.63
C ARG A 167 -8.37 -10.08 -2.13
N ALA A 168 -7.29 -9.44 -1.70
CA ALA A 168 -6.10 -10.14 -1.19
C ALA A 168 -6.41 -10.98 0.06
N ARG A 169 -7.29 -10.51 0.94
CA ARG A 169 -7.66 -11.23 2.16
C ARG A 169 -8.67 -12.33 1.94
N GLU A 170 -9.72 -12.05 1.17
CA GLU A 170 -10.92 -12.90 1.10
C GLU A 170 -10.90 -13.84 -0.11
N GLU A 171 -10.43 -13.36 -1.27
CA GLU A 171 -10.37 -14.19 -2.48
C GLU A 171 -9.05 -14.96 -2.56
N LEU A 172 -7.92 -14.32 -2.26
CA LEU A 172 -6.61 -15.00 -2.21
C LEU A 172 -6.35 -15.73 -0.88
N GLY A 173 -7.19 -15.52 0.14
CA GLY A 173 -7.14 -16.20 1.43
C GLY A 173 -6.02 -15.74 2.38
N LEU A 174 -5.39 -14.59 2.13
CA LEU A 174 -4.23 -14.11 2.88
C LEU A 174 -4.64 -13.32 4.13
N THR A 175 -5.20 -14.03 5.11
CA THR A 175 -5.74 -13.45 6.35
C THR A 175 -4.66 -12.89 7.29
N ASN A 176 -3.38 -13.18 7.04
CA ASN A 176 -2.23 -12.60 7.76
C ASN A 176 -1.95 -11.13 7.40
N ILE A 177 -2.61 -10.57 6.39
CA ILE A 177 -2.56 -9.14 6.06
C ILE A 177 -3.19 -8.32 7.20
N LYS A 178 -2.51 -7.30 7.70
CA LYS A 178 -3.07 -6.29 8.61
C LYS A 178 -2.95 -4.94 7.93
N LEU A 179 -3.79 -3.97 8.28
CA LEU A 179 -3.78 -2.67 7.62
C LEU A 179 -3.28 -1.59 8.58
N MET A 180 -2.49 -0.65 8.08
CA MET A 180 -1.97 0.48 8.83
C MET A 180 -2.32 1.78 8.13
N ILE A 181 -2.91 2.71 8.87
CA ILE A 181 -3.32 4.03 8.39
C ILE A 181 -2.21 5.05 8.69
N PRO A 182 -1.56 5.62 7.66
CA PRO A 182 -0.55 6.66 7.82
C PRO A 182 -1.18 8.05 8.00
N PHE A 183 -0.37 8.96 8.55
CA PHE A 183 -0.60 10.40 8.63
C PHE A 183 -1.97 10.79 9.20
N CYS A 184 -2.42 10.07 10.22
CA CYS A 184 -3.65 10.35 10.93
C CYS A 184 -3.42 11.45 11.96
N ARG A 185 -3.88 12.67 11.68
CA ARG A 185 -3.59 13.85 12.52
C ARG A 185 -4.54 13.98 13.70
N ARG A 186 -5.80 13.56 13.53
CA ARG A 186 -6.87 13.76 14.51
C ARG A 186 -7.72 12.51 14.68
N ILE A 187 -8.42 12.43 15.82
CA ILE A 187 -9.33 11.33 16.12
C ILE A 187 -10.49 11.28 15.10
N GLU A 188 -10.96 12.44 14.64
CA GLU A 188 -12.04 12.52 13.64
C GLU A 188 -11.61 11.90 12.31
N GLU A 189 -10.35 12.12 11.88
CA GLU A 189 -9.79 11.47 10.69
C GLU A 189 -9.74 9.95 10.86
N ALA A 190 -9.30 9.46 12.03
CA ALA A 190 -9.28 8.02 12.33
C ALA A 190 -10.68 7.41 12.25
N ARG A 191 -11.68 8.07 12.87
CA ARG A 191 -13.09 7.62 12.83
C ARG A 191 -13.63 7.62 11.40
N ALA A 192 -13.35 8.67 10.63
CA ALA A 192 -13.81 8.77 9.24
C ALA A 192 -13.22 7.65 8.38
N VAL A 193 -11.92 7.38 8.49
CA VAL A 193 -11.24 6.30 7.74
C VAL A 193 -11.79 4.94 8.13
N VAL A 194 -11.91 4.62 9.42
CA VAL A 194 -12.42 3.31 9.87
C VAL A 194 -13.88 3.10 9.45
N THR A 195 -14.72 4.15 9.52
CA THR A 195 -16.09 4.09 9.01
C THR A 195 -16.10 3.84 7.50
N ARG A 196 -15.29 4.59 6.74
CA ARG A 196 -15.21 4.41 5.29
C ARG A 196 -14.71 3.02 4.89
N MET A 197 -13.70 2.50 5.58
CA MET A 197 -13.22 1.12 5.37
C MET A 197 -14.32 0.10 5.65
N ARG A 198 -15.09 0.26 6.73
CA ARG A 198 -16.24 -0.62 7.02
C ARG A 198 -17.28 -0.59 5.90
N GLU A 199 -17.65 0.59 5.41
CA GLU A 199 -18.58 0.73 4.26
C GLU A 199 -18.06 0.03 3.00
N LEU A 200 -16.74 -0.01 2.82
CA LEU A 200 -16.06 -0.69 1.72
C LEU A 200 -15.81 -2.18 1.99
N GLY A 201 -16.32 -2.73 3.09
CA GLY A 201 -16.21 -4.15 3.44
C GLY A 201 -14.94 -4.55 4.19
N LEU A 202 -14.22 -3.60 4.80
CA LEU A 202 -13.05 -3.85 5.64
C LEU A 202 -13.32 -3.38 7.08
N ALA A 203 -14.07 -4.17 7.83
CA ALA A 203 -14.39 -3.88 9.22
C ALA A 203 -13.37 -4.51 10.19
N ARG A 204 -12.87 -3.72 11.14
CA ARG A 204 -11.97 -4.20 12.20
C ARG A 204 -12.64 -5.35 12.99
N GLY A 205 -11.92 -6.44 13.16
CA GLY A 205 -12.37 -7.65 13.85
C GLY A 205 -13.03 -8.69 12.94
N GLU A 206 -13.60 -8.29 11.81
CA GLU A 206 -14.17 -9.22 10.85
C GLU A 206 -13.05 -9.96 10.10
N ASN A 207 -13.19 -11.28 9.97
CA ASN A 207 -12.17 -12.17 9.40
C ASN A 207 -10.75 -11.92 9.98
N GLY A 208 -10.66 -11.60 11.27
CA GLY A 208 -9.40 -11.33 11.96
C GLY A 208 -8.64 -10.09 11.45
N LEU A 209 -9.32 -9.16 10.78
CA LEU A 209 -8.70 -7.92 10.32
C LEU A 209 -8.35 -7.01 11.51
N GLU A 210 -7.08 -6.64 11.62
CA GLU A 210 -6.61 -5.59 12.53
C GLU A 210 -6.25 -4.35 11.72
N ILE A 211 -6.58 -3.20 12.28
CA ILE A 211 -6.29 -1.89 11.70
C ILE A 211 -5.47 -1.11 12.71
N TYR A 212 -4.26 -0.75 12.31
CA TYR A 212 -3.29 0.03 13.06
C TYR A 212 -3.28 1.48 12.58
N VAL A 213 -2.80 2.38 13.45
CA VAL A 213 -2.41 3.73 13.06
C VAL A 213 -0.89 3.82 13.14
N MET A 214 -0.28 4.51 12.19
CA MET A 214 1.14 4.83 12.26
C MET A 214 1.32 6.01 13.22
N CYS A 215 2.04 5.80 14.32
CA CYS A 215 2.35 6.86 15.28
C CYS A 215 3.56 7.66 14.78
N GLU A 216 3.31 8.73 14.02
CA GLU A 216 4.35 9.48 13.31
C GLU A 216 4.23 11.01 13.43
N ILE A 217 3.18 11.50 14.09
CA ILE A 217 2.92 12.91 14.34
C ILE A 217 2.87 13.12 15.86
N PRO A 218 3.40 14.25 16.41
CA PRO A 218 3.37 14.48 17.86
C PRO A 218 1.99 14.28 18.50
N ASN A 219 0.94 14.65 17.77
CA ASN A 219 -0.44 14.53 18.23
C ASN A 219 -0.90 13.07 18.45
N ASN A 220 -0.26 12.08 17.82
CA ASN A 220 -0.60 10.66 18.00
C ASN A 220 -0.25 10.13 19.39
N VAL A 221 0.67 10.79 20.09
CA VAL A 221 1.07 10.41 21.45
C VAL A 221 0.28 11.21 22.49
N LEU A 222 -0.20 12.39 22.12
CA LEU A 222 -0.87 13.32 23.04
C LEU A 222 -2.40 13.11 23.13
N LEU A 223 -3.02 12.53 22.10
CA LEU A 223 -4.48 12.32 21.99
C LEU A 223 -4.92 10.87 22.19
#